data_AF-A0A222F9V0-F1
#
_entry.id   AF-A0A222F9V0-F1
#
_cell.length_a   1.000
_cell.length_b   1.000
_cell.length_c   1.000
_cell.angle_alpha   90.00
_cell.angle_beta   90.00
_cell.angle_gamma   90.00
#
_symmetry.space_group_name_H-M   'P 1'
#
loop_
_entity.id
_entity.type
_entity.pdbx_description
1 polymer ?
#
loop_
_entity_poly.entity_id
_entity_poly.type
_entity_poly.pdbx_seq_one_letter_code
_entity_poly.pdbx_strand_id
1 'polypeptide(L)'
;MLNALKSFVRELTFGDSGEKTFAEDDKRLAAAALLFHLIDIDGVIEESESSKLREILQKHYELSDKETTELIAAAKQRDEEAVDLYGFTSVLKRTTEEEERLAIVEMMWEIVYADGHVHEFEDNTIWRVAELLGVSTRDRMTLRHKVAQTAPEDEA
;
A
#
# COMPACT_ATOMS: atom_id res chain seq x y z
N MET A 1 -0.77 -31.57 21.31
CA MET A 1 -1.49 -31.28 20.05
C MET A 1 -1.40 -29.81 19.61
N LEU A 2 -1.33 -28.83 20.54
CA LEU A 2 -1.08 -27.41 20.20
C LEU A 2 0.27 -27.13 19.50
N ASN A 3 1.27 -28.00 19.67
CA ASN A 3 2.59 -27.80 19.08
C ASN A 3 2.63 -28.06 17.57
N ALA A 4 1.77 -28.94 17.04
CA ALA A 4 1.68 -29.22 15.61
C ALA A 4 1.01 -28.07 14.84
N LEU A 5 0.03 -27.39 15.47
CA LEU A 5 -0.59 -26.19 14.93
C LEU A 5 0.39 -25.01 14.93
N LYS A 6 1.19 -24.85 15.99
CA LYS A 6 2.24 -23.83 16.06
C LYS A 6 3.37 -24.07 15.05
N SER A 7 3.74 -25.32 14.78
CA SER A 7 4.72 -25.62 13.74
C SER A 7 4.16 -25.35 12.34
N PHE A 8 2.90 -25.69 12.08
CA PHE A 8 2.23 -25.42 10.82
C PHE A 8 2.08 -23.91 10.54
N VAL A 9 1.68 -23.14 11.56
CA VAL A 9 1.60 -21.66 11.45
C VAL A 9 2.99 -21.03 11.26
N ARG A 10 4.03 -21.61 11.88
CA ARG A 10 5.43 -21.18 11.70
C ARG A 10 5.98 -21.53 10.31
N GLU A 11 5.55 -22.63 9.72
CA GLU A 11 5.91 -23.06 8.37
C GLU A 11 5.19 -22.23 7.28
N LEU A 12 4.02 -21.66 7.61
CA LEU A 12 3.30 -20.71 6.76
C LEU A 12 3.81 -19.26 6.89
N THR A 13 4.45 -18.90 8.00
CA THR A 13 5.01 -17.54 8.23
C THR A 13 6.51 -17.47 7.96
N PHE A 14 7.21 -18.59 8.05
CA PHE A 14 8.62 -18.74 7.75
C PHE A 14 8.76 -19.99 6.88
N GLY A 15 8.66 -19.82 5.56
CA GLY A 15 9.05 -20.86 4.61
C GLY A 15 10.50 -21.31 4.89
N ASP A 16 10.78 -22.58 4.60
CA ASP A 16 12.06 -23.27 4.84
C ASP A 16 13.20 -22.82 3.89
N SER A 17 13.30 -21.51 3.67
CA SER A 17 14.33 -20.79 2.95
C SER A 17 14.28 -19.39 3.51
N GLY A 18 15.40 -18.72 3.74
CA GLY A 18 15.46 -17.39 4.38
C GLY A 18 14.77 -16.23 3.63
N GLU A 19 13.69 -16.49 2.89
CA GLU A 19 12.83 -15.55 2.19
C GLU A 19 11.57 -15.29 3.03
N LYS A 20 11.33 -14.02 3.34
CA LYS A 20 10.19 -13.57 4.14
C LYS A 20 8.91 -13.72 3.31
N THR A 21 8.23 -14.85 3.40
CA THR A 21 6.85 -14.99 2.91
C THR A 21 5.94 -14.05 3.70
N PHE A 22 5.41 -13.01 3.05
CA PHE A 22 4.46 -12.10 3.67
C PHE A 22 3.17 -12.86 3.99
N ALA A 23 2.84 -13.01 5.27
CA ALA A 23 1.60 -13.66 5.69
C ALA A 23 0.37 -12.86 5.24
N GLU A 24 -0.80 -13.50 5.11
CA GLU A 24 -2.05 -12.82 4.71
C GLU A 24 -2.48 -11.65 5.63
N ASP A 25 -2.05 -11.68 6.90
CA ASP A 25 -2.25 -10.63 7.91
C ASP A 25 -1.03 -9.69 8.04
N ASP A 26 -0.02 -9.81 7.18
CA ASP A 26 1.15 -8.92 7.19
C ASP A 26 0.72 -7.52 6.75
N LYS A 27 0.87 -6.55 7.66
CA LYS A 27 0.54 -5.15 7.41
C LYS A 27 1.26 -4.58 6.18
N ARG A 28 2.45 -5.10 5.85
CA ARG A 28 3.22 -4.71 4.65
C ARG A 28 2.53 -5.15 3.37
N LEU A 29 2.01 -6.39 3.35
CA LEU A 29 1.24 -6.90 2.22
C LEU A 29 -0.09 -6.16 2.08
N ALA A 30 -0.78 -5.90 3.20
CA ALA A 30 -2.03 -5.14 3.17
C ALA A 30 -1.82 -3.69 2.67
N ALA A 31 -0.74 -3.03 3.08
CA ALA A 31 -0.38 -1.71 2.58
C ALA A 31 0.00 -1.75 1.10
N ALA A 32 0.86 -2.70 0.70
CA ALA A 32 1.27 -2.84 -0.70
C ALA A 32 0.09 -3.16 -1.62
N ALA A 33 -0.83 -4.05 -1.21
CA ALA A 33 -2.04 -4.36 -1.98
C ALA A 33 -2.96 -3.14 -2.11
N LEU A 34 -3.13 -2.36 -1.04
CA LEU A 34 -3.89 -1.12 -1.06
C LEU A 34 -3.27 -0.05 -2.00
N LEU A 35 -1.95 0.10 -1.99
CA LEU A 35 -1.25 1.03 -2.88
C LEU A 35 -1.25 0.53 -4.33
N PHE A 36 -1.20 -0.78 -4.55
CA PHE A 36 -1.34 -1.38 -5.87
C PHE A 36 -2.75 -1.18 -6.44
N HIS A 37 -3.79 -1.40 -5.62
CA HIS A 37 -5.18 -1.15 -6.00
C HIS A 37 -5.41 0.29 -6.46
N LEU A 38 -4.72 1.25 -5.83
CA LEU A 38 -4.82 2.66 -6.19
C LEU A 38 -4.40 2.92 -7.64
N ILE A 39 -3.30 2.33 -8.08
CA ILE A 39 -2.73 2.53 -9.43
C ILE A 39 -3.37 1.62 -10.49
N ASP A 40 -4.15 0.62 -10.08
CA ASP A 40 -4.87 -0.30 -10.98
C ASP A 40 -6.37 0.01 -11.04
N ILE A 41 -6.84 1.07 -10.38
CA ILE A 41 -8.27 1.33 -10.15
C ILE A 41 -9.09 1.47 -11.44
N ASP A 42 -8.49 2.00 -12.50
CA ASP A 42 -9.09 2.14 -13.83
C ASP A 42 -8.58 1.08 -14.83
N GLY A 43 -7.71 0.17 -14.37
CA GLY A 43 -7.06 -0.88 -15.15
C GLY A 43 -5.88 -0.40 -16.00
N VAL A 44 -5.40 0.83 -15.81
CA VAL A 44 -4.26 1.41 -16.54
C VAL A 44 -3.19 1.84 -15.55
N ILE A 45 -2.20 0.97 -15.33
CA ILE A 45 -1.04 1.30 -14.50
C ILE A 45 -0.05 2.14 -15.30
N GLU A 46 0.19 3.38 -14.89
CA GLU A 46 1.21 4.24 -15.50
C GLU A 46 2.63 3.92 -15.02
N GLU A 47 3.64 4.16 -15.87
CA GLU A 47 5.04 3.88 -15.53
C GLU A 47 5.55 4.78 -14.38
N SER A 48 5.10 6.02 -14.35
CA SER A 48 5.34 7.02 -13.28
C SER A 48 4.87 6.49 -11.93
N GLU A 49 3.62 6.03 -11.86
CA GLU A 49 2.98 5.51 -10.66
C GLU A 49 3.59 4.19 -10.19
N SER A 50 3.79 3.23 -11.10
CA SER A 50 4.44 1.96 -10.78
C SER A 50 5.87 2.15 -10.28
N SER A 51 6.62 3.07 -10.88
CA SER A 51 7.96 3.43 -10.42
C SER A 51 7.94 4.06 -9.04
N LYS A 52 6.97 4.95 -8.79
CA LYS A 52 6.78 5.60 -7.49
C LYS A 52 6.36 4.61 -6.41
N LEU A 53 5.43 3.69 -6.70
CA LEU A 53 5.03 2.60 -5.81
C LEU A 53 6.25 1.77 -5.39
N ARG A 54 7.09 1.37 -6.35
CA ARG A 54 8.33 0.62 -6.07
C ARG A 54 9.27 1.41 -5.17
N GLU A 55 9.52 2.68 -5.49
CA GLU A 55 10.40 3.55 -4.68
C GLU A 55 9.91 3.66 -3.23
N ILE A 56 8.60 3.91 -3.05
CA ILE A 56 7.96 4.06 -1.74
C ILE A 56 8.08 2.77 -0.95
N LEU A 57 7.71 1.62 -1.52
CA LEU A 57 7.77 0.34 -0.81
C LEU A 57 9.21 -0.02 -0.43
N GLN A 58 10.16 0.22 -1.33
CA GLN A 58 11.57 -0.05 -1.12
C GLN A 58 12.12 0.79 0.04
N LYS A 59 11.83 2.09 0.04
CA LYS A 59 12.31 3.04 1.06
C LYS A 59 11.61 2.85 2.40
N HIS A 60 10.29 2.69 2.41
CA HIS A 60 9.50 2.63 3.64
C HIS A 60 9.72 1.32 4.41
N TYR A 61 9.96 0.20 3.71
CA TYR A 61 10.19 -1.11 4.32
C TYR A 61 11.64 -1.60 4.27
N GLU A 62 12.57 -0.75 3.81
CA GLU A 62 14.01 -1.05 3.69
C GLU A 62 14.28 -2.36 2.91
N LEU A 63 13.61 -2.52 1.76
CA LEU A 63 13.64 -3.74 0.96
C LEU A 63 14.74 -3.70 -0.10
N SER A 64 15.23 -4.87 -0.50
CA SER A 64 16.00 -5.02 -1.73
C SER A 64 15.10 -4.96 -2.96
N ASP A 65 15.69 -4.78 -4.16
CA ASP A 65 14.94 -4.81 -5.42
C ASP A 65 14.17 -6.12 -5.61
N LYS A 66 14.75 -7.24 -5.16
CA LYS A 66 14.14 -8.57 -5.21
C LYS A 66 12.95 -8.65 -4.27
N GLU A 67 13.12 -8.30 -2.99
CA GLU A 67 12.04 -8.30 -1.99
C GLU A 67 10.90 -7.35 -2.38
N THR A 68 11.22 -6.20 -2.98
CA THR A 68 10.22 -5.23 -3.46
C THR A 68 9.41 -5.81 -4.61
N THR A 69 10.08 -6.50 -5.54
CA THR A 69 9.41 -7.16 -6.67
C THR A 69 8.48 -8.29 -6.18
N GLU A 70 8.93 -9.08 -5.20
CA GLU A 70 8.12 -10.13 -4.58
C GLU A 70 6.91 -9.56 -3.83
N LEU A 71 7.09 -8.46 -3.09
CA LEU A 71 6.00 -7.80 -2.39
C LEU A 71 4.96 -7.23 -3.36
N ILE A 72 5.38 -6.58 -4.46
CA ILE A 72 4.46 -6.06 -5.48
C ILE A 72 3.71 -7.21 -6.17
N ALA A 73 4.39 -8.31 -6.49
CA ALA A 73 3.74 -9.48 -7.09
C ALA A 73 2.68 -10.09 -6.14
N ALA A 74 3.01 -10.22 -4.85
CA ALA A 74 2.07 -10.69 -3.84
C ALA A 74 0.90 -9.70 -3.64
N ALA A 75 1.17 -8.39 -3.65
CA ALA A 75 0.17 -7.34 -3.56
C ALA A 75 -0.82 -7.39 -4.72
N LYS A 76 -0.32 -7.54 -5.95
CA LYS A 76 -1.15 -7.73 -7.14
C LYS A 76 -2.05 -8.95 -7.04
N GLN A 77 -1.48 -10.11 -6.68
CA GLN A 77 -2.29 -11.33 -6.52
C GLN A 77 -3.38 -11.13 -5.45
N ARG A 78 -3.02 -10.48 -4.33
CA ARG A 78 -3.95 -10.19 -3.26
C ARG A 78 -5.07 -9.25 -3.71
N ASP A 79 -4.76 -8.29 -4.55
CA ASP A 79 -5.72 -7.36 -5.13
C ASP A 79 -6.70 -8.05 -6.08
N GLU A 80 -6.20 -8.93 -6.95
CA GLU A 80 -7.03 -9.75 -7.84
C GLU A 80 -7.99 -10.69 -7.08
N GLU A 81 -7.60 -11.14 -5.88
CA GLU A 81 -8.41 -11.98 -5.00
C GLU A 81 -9.36 -11.17 -4.10
N ALA A 82 -9.14 -9.87 -3.94
CA ALA A 82 -9.89 -9.03 -3.02
C ALA A 82 -11.28 -8.71 -3.55
N VAL A 83 -12.26 -8.73 -2.65
CA VAL A 83 -13.64 -8.33 -2.95
C VAL A 83 -13.81 -6.82 -2.83
N ASP A 84 -13.08 -6.19 -1.90
CA ASP A 84 -13.13 -4.75 -1.64
C ASP A 84 -11.90 -4.22 -0.87
N LEU A 85 -11.83 -2.88 -0.73
CA LEU A 85 -10.85 -2.17 0.09
C LEU A 85 -10.97 -2.47 1.59
N TYR A 86 -12.09 -3.02 2.06
CA TYR A 86 -12.34 -3.25 3.48
C TYR A 86 -11.39 -4.32 4.03
N GLY A 87 -11.05 -5.34 3.23
CA GLY A 87 -10.06 -6.36 3.60
C GLY A 87 -8.73 -5.74 4.02
N PHE A 88 -8.13 -4.90 3.17
CA PHE A 88 -6.85 -4.26 3.43
C PHE A 88 -6.93 -3.26 4.58
N THR A 89 -7.91 -2.36 4.52
CA THR A 89 -8.04 -1.29 5.51
C THR A 89 -8.39 -1.83 6.90
N SER A 90 -9.09 -2.96 7.01
CA SER A 90 -9.37 -3.64 8.28
C SER A 90 -8.11 -4.25 8.91
N VAL A 91 -7.24 -4.89 8.11
CA VAL A 91 -5.93 -5.37 8.57
C VAL A 91 -5.13 -4.17 9.07
N LEU A 92 -4.95 -3.16 8.22
CA LEU A 92 -4.16 -1.97 8.54
C LEU A 92 -4.68 -1.26 9.79
N LYS A 93 -5.98 -1.00 9.89
CA LYS A 93 -6.58 -0.34 11.07
C LYS A 93 -6.36 -1.10 12.38
N ARG A 94 -6.28 -2.43 12.32
CA ARG A 94 -6.03 -3.29 13.49
C ARG A 94 -4.55 -3.39 13.86
N THR A 95 -3.65 -3.26 12.88
CA THR A 95 -2.21 -3.54 13.05
C THR A 95 -1.33 -2.29 13.04
N THR A 96 -1.91 -1.10 12.85
CA THR A 96 -1.17 0.17 12.71
C THR A 96 -1.71 1.25 13.65
N GLU A 97 -0.79 2.07 14.14
CA GLU A 97 -1.11 3.27 14.91
C GLU A 97 -1.51 4.43 13.98
N GLU A 98 -2.04 5.53 14.53
CA GLU A 98 -2.51 6.67 13.75
C GLU A 98 -1.44 7.26 12.82
N GLU A 99 -0.21 7.38 13.31
CA GLU A 99 0.94 7.89 12.54
C GLU A 99 1.23 7.03 11.30
N GLU A 100 1.16 5.70 11.44
CA GLU A 100 1.32 4.77 10.32
C GLU A 100 0.16 4.89 9.31
N ARG A 101 -1.08 5.11 9.79
CA ARG A 101 -2.24 5.33 8.91
C ARG A 101 -2.14 6.64 8.13
N LEU A 102 -1.62 7.70 8.76
CA LEU A 102 -1.31 8.96 8.09
C LEU A 102 -0.22 8.77 7.03
N ALA A 103 0.83 8.02 7.35
CA ALA A 103 1.89 7.70 6.39
C ALA A 103 1.36 6.92 5.18
N ILE A 104 0.42 5.99 5.37
CA ILE A 104 -0.22 5.27 4.25
C ILE A 104 -0.97 6.24 3.33
N VAL A 105 -1.78 7.14 3.89
CA VAL A 105 -2.51 8.15 3.09
C VAL A 105 -1.54 9.11 2.41
N GLU A 106 -0.42 9.46 3.05
CA GLU A 106 0.64 10.26 2.43
C GLU A 106 1.27 9.54 1.23
N MET A 107 1.64 8.27 1.40
CA MET A 107 2.19 7.44 0.32
C MET A 107 1.22 7.34 -0.87
N MET A 108 -0.09 7.23 -0.62
CA MET A 108 -1.09 7.25 -1.69
C MET A 108 -1.04 8.56 -2.50
N TRP A 109 -0.94 9.70 -1.82
CA TRP A 109 -0.78 10.99 -2.49
C TRP A 109 0.52 11.07 -3.28
N GLU A 110 1.64 10.58 -2.73
CA GLU A 110 2.92 10.60 -3.44
C GLU A 110 2.86 9.81 -4.75
N ILE A 111 2.09 8.72 -4.80
CA ILE A 111 1.90 7.89 -6.00
C ILE A 111 1.09 8.63 -7.07
N VAL A 112 -0.10 9.14 -6.73
CA VAL A 112 -1.02 9.76 -7.71
C VAL A 112 -0.57 11.15 -8.16
N TYR A 113 0.47 11.69 -7.53
CA TYR A 113 1.14 12.91 -7.99
C TYR A 113 2.43 12.59 -8.77
N ALA A 114 2.74 11.33 -9.06
CA ALA A 114 4.01 10.94 -9.68
C ALA A 114 4.18 11.49 -11.11
N ASP A 115 3.08 11.67 -11.84
CA ASP A 115 3.00 12.25 -13.18
C ASP A 115 2.55 13.73 -13.19
N GLY A 116 2.25 14.29 -12.01
CA GLY A 116 1.75 15.66 -11.84
C GLY A 116 0.22 15.81 -11.87
N HIS A 117 -0.53 14.77 -12.24
CA HIS A 117 -1.98 14.83 -12.44
C HIS A 117 -2.71 13.77 -11.60
N VAL A 118 -3.62 14.23 -10.74
CA VAL A 118 -4.48 13.30 -9.97
C VAL A 118 -5.78 13.05 -10.73
N HIS A 119 -6.07 11.80 -11.04
CA HIS A 119 -7.32 11.40 -11.69
C HIS A 119 -8.50 11.31 -10.69
N GLU A 120 -9.73 11.41 -11.19
CA GLU A 120 -10.93 11.40 -10.32
C GLU A 120 -11.11 10.07 -9.57
N PHE A 121 -10.78 8.94 -10.21
CA PHE A 121 -10.88 7.62 -9.59
C PHE A 121 -9.88 7.43 -8.44
N GLU A 122 -8.67 7.93 -8.60
CA GLU A 122 -7.63 7.95 -7.56
C GLU A 122 -8.00 8.83 -6.38
N ASP A 123 -8.41 10.08 -6.61
CA ASP A 123 -8.85 10.99 -5.55
C ASP A 123 -9.96 10.31 -4.75
N ASN A 124 -11.02 9.83 -5.41
CA ASN A 124 -12.12 9.13 -4.76
C ASN A 124 -11.66 7.89 -3.95
N THR A 125 -10.68 7.15 -4.46
CA THR A 125 -10.10 6.00 -3.76
C THR A 125 -9.35 6.44 -2.51
N ILE A 126 -8.51 7.48 -2.58
CA ILE A 126 -7.82 8.04 -1.41
C ILE A 126 -8.83 8.54 -0.37
N TRP A 127 -9.91 9.19 -0.81
CA TRP A 127 -10.98 9.63 0.09
C TRP A 127 -11.59 8.45 0.85
N ARG A 128 -11.93 7.37 0.13
CA ARG A 128 -12.53 6.18 0.71
C ARG A 128 -11.58 5.46 1.67
N VAL A 129 -10.32 5.30 1.28
CA VAL A 129 -9.30 4.64 2.09
C VAL A 129 -9.02 5.43 3.38
N ALA A 130 -8.86 6.76 3.28
CA ALA A 130 -8.66 7.61 4.44
C ALA A 130 -9.81 7.50 5.45
N GLU A 131 -11.06 7.47 4.97
CA GLU A 131 -12.24 7.25 5.83
C GLU A 131 -12.17 5.89 6.54
N LEU A 132 -11.87 4.82 5.81
CA LEU A 132 -11.79 3.46 6.37
C LEU A 132 -10.68 3.34 7.42
N LEU A 133 -9.53 3.95 7.18
CA LEU A 133 -8.40 4.05 8.11
C LEU A 133 -8.68 4.99 9.30
N GLY A 134 -9.77 5.75 9.26
CA GLY A 134 -10.11 6.71 10.32
C GLY A 134 -9.21 7.96 10.33
N VAL A 135 -8.66 8.33 9.18
CA VAL A 135 -7.90 9.58 8.99
C VAL A 135 -8.88 10.73 8.81
N SER A 136 -8.67 11.82 9.54
CA SER A 136 -9.59 12.95 9.49
C SER A 136 -9.53 13.68 8.15
N THR A 137 -10.63 14.36 7.78
CA THR A 137 -10.66 15.17 6.56
C THR A 137 -9.61 16.28 6.59
N ARG A 138 -9.34 16.85 7.77
CA ARG A 138 -8.30 17.87 7.94
C ARG A 138 -6.93 17.32 7.61
N ASP A 139 -6.58 16.17 8.19
CA ASP A 139 -5.25 15.58 8.02
C ASP A 139 -5.03 15.14 6.58
N ARG A 140 -6.03 14.52 5.94
CA ARG A 140 -5.96 14.19 4.51
C ARG A 140 -5.69 15.42 3.65
N MET A 141 -6.39 16.54 3.88
CA MET A 141 -6.16 17.78 3.12
C MET A 141 -4.77 18.37 3.39
N THR A 142 -4.27 18.28 4.63
CA THR A 142 -2.90 18.69 4.96
C THR A 142 -1.87 17.83 4.23
N LEU A 143 -2.05 16.52 4.19
CA LEU A 143 -1.16 15.59 3.47
C LEU A 143 -1.17 15.86 1.97
N ARG A 144 -2.35 16.02 1.36
CA ARG A 144 -2.48 16.39 -0.06
C ARG A 144 -1.69 17.66 -0.37
N HIS A 145 -1.88 18.70 0.44
CA HIS A 145 -1.19 19.97 0.22
C HIS A 145 0.33 19.86 0.41
N LYS A 146 0.77 19.08 1.40
CA LYS A 146 2.20 18.80 1.64
C LYS A 146 2.84 18.12 0.43
N VAL A 147 2.23 17.06 -0.09
CA VAL A 147 2.76 16.30 -1.22
C VAL A 147 2.72 17.12 -2.52
N ALA A 148 1.62 17.83 -2.78
CA ALA A 148 1.46 18.66 -3.98
C ALA A 148 2.51 19.77 -4.09
N GLN A 149 3.08 20.26 -2.99
CA GLN A 149 4.18 21.24 -3.01
C GLN A 149 5.53 20.64 -3.42
N THR A 150 5.66 19.32 -3.32
CA THR A 150 6.89 18.58 -3.63
C THR A 150 6.78 17.74 -4.91
N ALA A 151 5.59 17.71 -5.53
CA ALA A 151 5.35 17.05 -6.79
C ALA A 151 6.11 17.74 -7.93
N PRO A 152 6.54 17.01 -8.97
CA PRO A 152 7.11 17.62 -10.17
C PRO A 152 6.12 18.65 -10.73
N GLU A 153 6.59 19.86 -11.02
CA GLU A 153 5.77 20.86 -11.72
C GLU A 153 5.49 20.36 -13.13
N ASP A 154 4.24 20.50 -13.60
CA ASP A 154 3.88 20.33 -15.01
C ASP A 154 4.82 21.18 -15.87
N GLU A 155 5.79 20.55 -16.55
CA GLU A 155 6.51 21.19 -17.64
C GLU A 155 5.56 21.27 -18.85
N ALA A 156 4.71 22.30 -18.84
CA ALA A 156 3.82 22.67 -19.95
C ALA A 156 4.58 23.17 -21.18
#